data_AF-A0A349MZV2-F1
#
_entry.id   AF-A0A349MZV2-F1
#
_cell.length_a   1.000
_cell.length_b   1.000
_cell.length_c   1.000
_cell.angle_alpha   90.00
_cell.angle_beta   90.00
_cell.angle_gamma   90.00
#
_symmetry.space_group_name_H-M   'P 1'
#
loop_
_entity.id
_entity.type
_entity.pdbx_description
1 polymer ?
#
loop_
_entity_poly.entity_id
_entity_poly.type
_entity_poly.pdbx_seq_one_letter_code
_entity_poly.pdbx_strand_id
1 'polypeptide(L)'
;GIIGVGRVGSNVAKRLQAFDMNTIGYDPYIPEERGRQLGVKLVDLDPLLAQSDYITLHVPLTEETRSMIGSDEIGKMKNGVRIVNACRGAVIDVQALAESLRTGKVASAGIDVFPEEPLKPENNPFLAMKNVCLTPHLGASTREAQVGVAVDVAAGVAAALRGEPVATAVNASPITKHTLSVIKPYFDLCERMGNMGIYLAEGRISQITVEYTGELIKTETAPLTTAVVKGMLSPILQETVNYVNAPGIAERRHMDIREIKGGKDPYFSTAVTVTIHTDQGTHTITGVLFDGKEARIVRIDGYRVDLTPKGYFLLAPHEDKPGMIGQMATILGEAGININGMQVGQTTTEGTNMMAVALEKDIPNDVLLKLKSIHGILDIKVIHCEHQ
;
A
#
# COMPACT_ATOMS: atom_id res chain seq x y z
N GLY A 1 -20.94 -7.99 -12.61
CA GLY A 1 -19.66 -7.99 -11.89
C GLY A 1 -19.25 -6.58 -11.56
N ILE A 2 -18.75 -6.37 -10.35
CA ILE A 2 -18.22 -5.09 -9.88
C ILE A 2 -16.74 -5.29 -9.57
N ILE A 3 -15.85 -4.66 -10.33
CA ILE A 3 -14.40 -4.74 -10.14
C ILE A 3 -14.01 -3.54 -9.26
N GLY A 4 -13.64 -3.80 -8.01
CA GLY A 4 -13.45 -2.80 -6.95
C GLY A 4 -14.75 -2.54 -6.18
N VAL A 5 -14.80 -2.92 -4.90
CA VAL A 5 -16.01 -2.84 -4.04
C VAL A 5 -15.82 -1.79 -2.93
N GLY A 6 -14.98 -0.78 -3.19
CA GLY A 6 -14.78 0.38 -2.33
C GLY A 6 -16.01 1.31 -2.25
N ARG A 7 -15.81 2.56 -1.84
CA ARG A 7 -16.91 3.52 -1.58
C ARG A 7 -17.85 3.73 -2.78
N VAL A 8 -17.31 3.84 -4.00
CA VAL A 8 -18.13 4.01 -5.22
C VAL A 8 -18.73 2.67 -5.64
N GLY A 9 -17.95 1.61 -5.74
CA GLY A 9 -18.42 0.28 -6.16
C GLY A 9 -19.55 -0.28 -5.29
N SER A 10 -19.45 -0.13 -3.96
CA SER A 10 -20.54 -0.48 -3.03
C SER A 10 -21.82 0.34 -3.24
N ASN A 11 -21.70 1.63 -3.57
CA ASN A 11 -22.84 2.47 -3.90
C ASN A 11 -23.50 2.04 -5.22
N VAL A 12 -22.68 1.66 -6.21
CA VAL A 12 -23.17 1.10 -7.47
C VAL A 12 -23.86 -0.23 -7.23
N ALA A 13 -23.29 -1.13 -6.42
CA ALA A 13 -23.91 -2.40 -6.03
C ALA A 13 -25.34 -2.20 -5.50
N LYS A 14 -25.51 -1.30 -4.52
CA LYS A 14 -26.81 -0.99 -3.93
C LYS A 14 -27.84 -0.51 -4.97
N ARG A 15 -27.40 0.25 -5.97
CA ARG A 15 -28.27 0.75 -7.05
C ARG A 15 -28.63 -0.38 -8.02
N LEU A 16 -27.66 -1.21 -8.42
CA LEU A 16 -27.90 -2.37 -9.30
C LEU A 16 -28.86 -3.38 -8.65
N GLN A 17 -28.71 -3.64 -7.35
CA GLN A 17 -29.60 -4.52 -6.59
C GLN A 17 -31.04 -4.00 -6.53
N ALA A 18 -31.26 -2.68 -6.57
CA ALA A 18 -32.60 -2.10 -6.66
C ALA A 18 -33.28 -2.36 -8.02
N PHE A 19 -32.52 -2.79 -9.03
CA PHE A 19 -33.03 -3.33 -10.30
C PHE A 19 -33.06 -4.88 -10.29
N ASP A 20 -33.07 -5.50 -9.12
CA ASP A 20 -33.07 -6.96 -8.92
C ASP A 20 -31.89 -7.69 -9.57
N MET A 21 -30.77 -6.98 -9.82
CA MET A 21 -29.57 -7.61 -10.35
C MET A 21 -28.85 -8.44 -9.30
N ASN A 22 -28.37 -9.61 -9.69
CA ASN A 22 -27.43 -10.38 -8.88
C ASN A 22 -26.02 -9.77 -8.96
N THR A 23 -25.48 -9.35 -7.82
CA THR A 23 -24.17 -8.67 -7.74
C THR A 23 -23.07 -9.60 -7.24
N ILE A 24 -22.08 -9.85 -8.09
CA ILE A 24 -20.78 -10.42 -7.72
C ILE A 24 -19.69 -9.35 -7.83
N GLY A 25 -18.66 -9.43 -6.98
CA GLY A 25 -17.59 -8.43 -6.92
C GLY A 25 -16.21 -9.03 -6.78
N TYR A 26 -15.19 -8.32 -7.26
CA TYR A 26 -13.78 -8.66 -7.08
C TYR A 26 -13.09 -7.48 -6.39
N ASP A 27 -12.53 -7.72 -5.21
CA ASP A 27 -11.73 -6.76 -4.45
C ASP A 27 -10.87 -7.53 -3.42
N PRO A 28 -9.55 -7.66 -3.63
CA PRO A 28 -8.68 -8.44 -2.73
C PRO A 28 -8.44 -7.76 -1.37
N TYR A 29 -8.82 -6.48 -1.23
CA TYR A 29 -8.55 -5.69 -0.03
C TYR A 29 -9.77 -5.56 0.89
N ILE A 30 -10.92 -6.13 0.52
CA ILE A 30 -12.14 -6.12 1.33
C ILE A 30 -12.38 -7.49 1.97
N PRO A 31 -12.64 -7.55 3.29
CA PRO A 31 -13.05 -8.78 3.95
C PRO A 31 -14.38 -9.34 3.39
N GLU A 32 -14.50 -10.66 3.29
CA GLU A 32 -15.73 -11.33 2.79
C GLU A 32 -17.00 -10.91 3.54
N GLU A 33 -16.90 -10.70 4.85
CA GLU A 33 -18.01 -10.28 5.70
C GLU A 33 -18.58 -8.93 5.25
N ARG A 34 -17.73 -8.02 4.77
CA ARG A 34 -18.18 -6.73 4.23
C ARG A 34 -18.91 -6.91 2.91
N GLY A 35 -18.46 -7.82 2.04
CA GLY A 35 -19.18 -8.19 0.83
C GLY A 35 -20.58 -8.71 1.14
N ARG A 36 -20.70 -9.62 2.12
CA ARG A 36 -21.99 -10.15 2.61
C ARG A 36 -22.93 -9.06 3.10
N GLN A 37 -22.44 -8.13 3.91
CA GLN A 37 -23.24 -6.99 4.39
C GLN A 37 -23.77 -6.10 3.26
N LEU A 38 -23.02 -6.00 2.16
CA LEU A 38 -23.40 -5.23 0.97
C LEU A 38 -24.26 -6.03 -0.02
N GLY A 39 -24.55 -7.31 0.26
CA GLY A 39 -25.24 -8.20 -0.67
C GLY A 39 -24.42 -8.52 -1.92
N VAL A 40 -23.10 -8.35 -1.88
CA VAL A 40 -22.18 -8.62 -3.00
C VAL A 40 -21.39 -9.88 -2.70
N LYS A 41 -21.57 -10.91 -3.52
CA LYS A 41 -20.76 -12.13 -3.41
C LYS A 41 -19.35 -11.84 -3.96
N LEU A 42 -18.36 -11.83 -3.08
CA LEU A 42 -16.97 -11.71 -3.50
C LEU A 42 -16.49 -13.00 -4.19
N VAL A 43 -15.80 -12.83 -5.31
CA VAL A 43 -15.22 -13.91 -6.13
C VAL A 43 -13.93 -13.39 -6.76
N ASP A 44 -13.07 -14.31 -7.20
CA ASP A 44 -11.89 -13.95 -7.98
C ASP A 44 -12.26 -13.33 -9.34
N LEU A 45 -11.29 -12.65 -9.96
CA LEU A 45 -11.48 -11.93 -11.21
C LEU A 45 -11.98 -12.84 -12.34
N ASP A 46 -11.34 -14.00 -12.56
CA ASP A 46 -11.71 -14.92 -13.63
C ASP A 46 -13.18 -15.42 -13.50
N PRO A 47 -13.63 -15.93 -12.33
CA PRO A 47 -15.04 -16.21 -12.10
C PRO A 47 -15.97 -15.02 -12.33
N LEU A 48 -15.57 -13.80 -11.94
CA LEU A 48 -16.35 -12.59 -12.17
C LEU A 48 -16.55 -12.32 -13.67
N LEU A 49 -15.48 -12.39 -14.45
CA LEU A 49 -15.48 -12.16 -15.89
C LEU A 49 -16.39 -13.18 -16.59
N ALA A 50 -16.25 -14.47 -16.25
CA ALA A 50 -17.01 -15.56 -16.87
C ALA A 50 -18.52 -15.50 -16.58
N GLN A 51 -18.92 -14.97 -15.42
CA GLN A 51 -20.33 -14.97 -14.98
C GLN A 51 -21.07 -13.67 -15.27
N SER A 52 -20.38 -12.56 -15.54
CA SER A 52 -20.99 -11.23 -15.61
C SER A 52 -21.60 -10.91 -16.97
N ASP A 53 -22.87 -10.47 -16.98
CA ASP A 53 -23.53 -9.89 -18.16
C ASP A 53 -23.24 -8.39 -18.30
N TYR A 54 -23.01 -7.72 -17.16
CA TYR A 54 -22.57 -6.33 -17.05
C TYR A 54 -21.35 -6.26 -16.14
N ILE A 55 -20.32 -5.52 -16.53
CA ILE A 55 -19.10 -5.29 -15.75
C ILE A 55 -18.91 -3.79 -15.56
N THR A 56 -18.68 -3.37 -14.32
CA THR A 56 -18.37 -1.99 -13.97
C THR A 56 -17.09 -1.93 -13.15
N LEU A 57 -16.23 -0.96 -13.45
CA LEU A 57 -14.91 -0.81 -12.84
C LEU A 57 -14.88 0.39 -11.89
N HIS A 58 -14.36 0.15 -10.69
CA HIS A 58 -14.23 1.12 -9.60
C HIS A 58 -12.92 0.92 -8.84
N VAL A 59 -11.85 0.59 -9.56
CA VAL A 59 -10.50 0.48 -9.02
C VAL A 59 -9.71 1.78 -9.24
N PRO A 60 -8.82 2.13 -8.31
CA PRO A 60 -7.75 3.10 -8.55
C PRO A 60 -6.79 2.65 -9.64
N LEU A 61 -5.87 3.54 -10.01
CA LEU A 61 -4.80 3.24 -10.96
C LEU A 61 -3.48 3.06 -10.19
N THR A 62 -2.95 1.85 -10.24
CA THR A 62 -1.62 1.44 -9.77
C THR A 62 -0.93 0.57 -10.81
N GLU A 63 0.29 0.09 -10.51
CA GLU A 63 0.98 -0.86 -11.37
C GLU A 63 0.18 -2.16 -11.57
N GLU A 64 -0.48 -2.68 -10.53
CA GLU A 64 -1.26 -3.93 -10.61
C GLU A 64 -2.57 -3.79 -11.37
N THR A 65 -3.17 -2.60 -11.38
CA THR A 65 -4.48 -2.33 -11.99
C THR A 65 -4.39 -1.70 -13.37
N ARG A 66 -3.19 -1.27 -13.78
CA ARG A 66 -2.93 -0.74 -15.11
C ARG A 66 -3.11 -1.85 -16.14
N SER A 67 -3.97 -1.59 -17.13
CA SER A 67 -4.32 -2.53 -18.19
C SER A 67 -4.82 -3.89 -17.66
N MET A 68 -5.41 -3.93 -16.46
CA MET A 68 -5.89 -5.17 -15.86
C MET A 68 -6.98 -5.85 -16.69
N ILE A 69 -7.71 -5.10 -17.53
CA ILE A 69 -8.64 -5.64 -18.51
C ILE A 69 -8.02 -5.46 -19.90
N GLY A 70 -7.31 -6.49 -20.37
CA GLY A 70 -6.77 -6.58 -21.72
C GLY A 70 -7.57 -7.53 -22.62
N SER A 71 -6.97 -7.91 -23.75
CA SER A 71 -7.57 -8.84 -24.70
C SER A 71 -7.88 -10.21 -24.08
N ASP A 72 -7.00 -10.72 -23.22
CA ASP A 72 -7.15 -12.03 -22.59
C ASP A 72 -8.33 -12.03 -21.60
N GLU A 73 -8.45 -10.99 -20.78
CA GLU A 73 -9.56 -10.84 -19.84
C GLU A 73 -10.89 -10.65 -20.56
N ILE A 74 -10.92 -9.85 -21.63
CA ILE A 74 -12.13 -9.70 -22.45
C ILE A 74 -12.50 -11.05 -23.09
N GLY A 75 -11.52 -11.85 -23.51
CA GLY A 75 -11.72 -13.20 -24.04
C GLY A 75 -12.51 -14.11 -23.08
N LYS A 76 -12.22 -14.02 -21.78
CA LYS A 76 -12.87 -14.79 -20.70
C LYS A 76 -14.32 -14.34 -20.40
N MET A 77 -14.74 -13.16 -20.84
CA MET A 77 -16.08 -12.64 -20.58
C MET A 77 -17.16 -13.37 -21.38
N LYS A 78 -18.42 -13.26 -20.97
CA LYS A 78 -19.56 -13.70 -21.80
C LYS A 78 -19.61 -12.95 -23.14
N ASN A 79 -20.06 -13.62 -24.18
CA ASN A 79 -20.35 -12.96 -25.46
C ASN A 79 -21.55 -12.02 -25.29
N GLY A 80 -21.42 -10.77 -25.75
CA GLY A 80 -22.43 -9.74 -25.60
C GLY A 80 -22.42 -9.05 -24.23
N VAL A 81 -21.35 -9.21 -23.46
CA VAL A 81 -21.13 -8.48 -22.19
C VAL A 81 -21.16 -6.97 -22.43
N ARG A 82 -21.57 -6.20 -21.42
CA ARG A 82 -21.53 -4.74 -21.43
C ARG A 82 -20.59 -4.22 -20.36
N ILE A 83 -19.75 -3.24 -20.72
CA ILE A 83 -18.68 -2.75 -19.85
C ILE A 83 -18.88 -1.27 -19.55
N VAL A 84 -18.66 -0.87 -18.30
CA VAL A 84 -18.68 0.55 -17.88
C VAL A 84 -17.37 0.88 -17.16
N ASN A 85 -16.65 1.88 -17.66
CA ASN A 85 -15.49 2.46 -16.99
C ASN A 85 -15.71 3.96 -16.75
N ALA A 86 -15.97 4.30 -15.50
CA ALA A 86 -16.00 5.67 -15.01
C ALA A 86 -15.06 5.86 -13.81
N CYS A 87 -13.99 5.06 -13.72
CA CYS A 87 -13.01 5.15 -12.63
C CYS A 87 -11.69 5.75 -13.10
N ARG A 88 -10.88 5.00 -13.85
CA ARG A 88 -9.56 5.42 -14.33
C ARG A 88 -9.33 4.91 -15.74
N GLY A 89 -8.83 5.77 -16.62
CA GLY A 89 -8.75 5.48 -18.05
C GLY A 89 -7.77 4.35 -18.42
N ALA A 90 -6.65 4.25 -17.71
CA ALA A 90 -5.61 3.25 -17.98
C ALA A 90 -5.87 1.86 -17.35
N VAL A 91 -7.07 1.60 -16.82
CA VAL A 91 -7.42 0.29 -16.22
C VAL A 91 -7.86 -0.72 -17.29
N ILE A 92 -8.39 -0.24 -18.42
CA ILE A 92 -8.76 -1.07 -19.57
C ILE A 92 -7.83 -0.74 -20.73
N ASP A 93 -7.36 -1.76 -21.43
CA ASP A 93 -6.75 -1.57 -22.74
C ASP A 93 -7.81 -1.09 -23.74
N VAL A 94 -7.70 0.18 -24.10
CA VAL A 94 -8.66 0.87 -24.96
C VAL A 94 -8.71 0.27 -26.37
N GLN A 95 -7.59 -0.24 -26.88
CA GLN A 95 -7.53 -0.88 -28.20
C GLN A 95 -8.17 -2.25 -28.17
N ALA A 96 -7.88 -3.05 -27.14
CA ALA A 96 -8.50 -4.36 -26.94
C ALA A 96 -10.04 -4.23 -26.80
N LEU A 97 -10.50 -3.23 -26.06
CA LEU A 97 -11.92 -2.94 -25.92
C LEU A 97 -12.55 -2.52 -27.25
N ALA A 98 -11.92 -1.60 -27.99
CA ALA A 98 -12.42 -1.13 -29.29
C ALA A 98 -12.56 -2.29 -30.29
N GLU A 99 -11.59 -3.20 -30.35
CA GLU A 99 -11.67 -4.37 -31.22
C GLU A 99 -12.77 -5.35 -30.78
N SER A 100 -12.90 -5.56 -29.48
CA SER A 100 -13.95 -6.42 -28.92
C SER A 100 -15.36 -5.87 -29.15
N LEU A 101 -15.51 -4.54 -29.25
CA LEU A 101 -16.76 -3.88 -29.63
C LEU A 101 -17.07 -4.01 -31.13
N ARG A 102 -16.04 -4.00 -32.00
CA ARG A 102 -16.21 -4.22 -33.45
C ARG A 102 -16.63 -5.66 -33.77
N THR A 103 -16.02 -6.62 -33.09
CA THR A 103 -16.30 -8.06 -33.25
C THR A 103 -17.63 -8.48 -32.61
N GLY A 104 -18.23 -7.64 -31.75
CA GLY A 104 -19.45 -7.94 -31.02
C GLY A 104 -19.24 -8.83 -29.80
N LYS A 105 -17.98 -9.15 -29.43
CA LYS A 105 -17.65 -9.81 -28.16
C LYS A 105 -18.17 -9.01 -26.98
N VAL A 106 -17.95 -7.69 -27.01
CA VAL A 106 -18.58 -6.71 -26.11
C VAL A 106 -19.74 -6.06 -26.87
N ALA A 107 -20.96 -6.17 -26.34
CA ALA A 107 -22.14 -5.63 -27.01
C ALA A 107 -22.14 -4.09 -27.00
N SER A 108 -21.77 -3.49 -25.86
CA SER A 108 -21.70 -2.04 -25.71
C SER A 108 -20.79 -1.62 -24.54
N ALA A 109 -20.27 -0.39 -24.59
CA ALA A 109 -19.47 0.18 -23.52
C ALA A 109 -19.91 1.61 -23.13
N GLY A 110 -19.77 1.96 -21.86
CA GLY A 110 -19.86 3.32 -21.35
C GLY A 110 -18.51 3.75 -20.77
N ILE A 111 -17.91 4.82 -21.29
CA ILE A 111 -16.55 5.24 -20.93
C ILE A 111 -16.53 6.73 -20.63
N ASP A 112 -16.14 7.08 -19.41
CA ASP A 112 -16.01 8.48 -18.96
C ASP A 112 -14.55 8.96 -18.88
N VAL A 113 -13.60 8.03 -18.86
CA VAL A 113 -12.18 8.30 -18.55
C VAL A 113 -11.26 7.60 -19.54
N PHE A 114 -10.13 8.25 -19.86
CA PHE A 114 -9.19 7.80 -20.90
C PHE A 114 -7.74 7.83 -20.38
N PRO A 115 -6.84 6.97 -20.90
CA PRO A 115 -5.43 6.98 -20.47
C PRO A 115 -4.74 8.33 -20.71
N GLU A 116 -5.10 8.99 -21.80
CA GLU A 116 -4.66 10.33 -22.16
C GLU A 116 -5.91 11.22 -22.35
N GLU A 117 -5.97 12.30 -21.58
CA GLU A 117 -7.04 13.30 -21.65
C GLU A 117 -6.42 14.67 -21.95
N PRO A 118 -6.98 15.47 -22.89
CA PRO A 118 -8.28 15.29 -23.56
C PRO A 118 -8.27 14.27 -24.70
N LEU A 119 -9.43 13.65 -24.93
CA LEU A 119 -9.64 12.74 -26.06
C LEU A 119 -9.81 13.53 -27.37
N LYS A 120 -8.90 13.29 -28.32
CA LYS A 120 -8.83 13.89 -29.65
C LYS A 120 -9.20 12.86 -30.73
N PRO A 121 -9.53 13.29 -31.96
CA PRO A 121 -9.77 12.34 -33.05
C PRO A 121 -8.60 11.37 -33.29
N GLU A 122 -7.36 11.82 -33.13
CA GLU A 122 -6.18 10.97 -33.37
C GLU A 122 -5.99 9.84 -32.35
N ASN A 123 -6.45 10.03 -31.10
CA ASN A 123 -6.27 9.06 -30.01
C ASN A 123 -7.59 8.41 -29.54
N ASN A 124 -8.68 8.56 -30.31
CA ASN A 124 -9.98 7.98 -30.01
C ASN A 124 -10.27 6.73 -30.87
N PRO A 125 -10.07 5.51 -30.34
CA PRO A 125 -10.33 4.29 -31.10
C PRO A 125 -11.82 3.96 -31.26
N PHE A 126 -12.71 4.70 -30.58
CA PHE A 126 -14.16 4.48 -30.59
C PHE A 126 -14.90 5.40 -31.58
N LEU A 127 -14.18 6.14 -32.44
CA LEU A 127 -14.79 7.01 -33.44
C LEU A 127 -15.82 6.25 -34.30
N ALA A 128 -16.98 6.89 -34.50
CA ALA A 128 -18.12 6.35 -35.24
C ALA A 128 -18.76 5.06 -34.69
N MET A 129 -18.31 4.53 -33.53
CA MET A 129 -18.94 3.38 -32.90
C MET A 129 -20.27 3.78 -32.25
N LYS A 130 -21.39 3.17 -32.71
CA LYS A 130 -22.73 3.45 -32.18
C LYS A 130 -23.04 2.71 -30.87
N ASN A 131 -22.24 1.69 -30.54
CA ASN A 131 -22.37 0.88 -29.34
C ASN A 131 -21.46 1.37 -28.19
N VAL A 132 -20.92 2.58 -28.29
CA VAL A 132 -20.08 3.18 -27.24
C VAL A 132 -20.66 4.53 -26.84
N CYS A 133 -20.91 4.70 -25.55
CA CYS A 133 -21.25 5.99 -24.95
C CYS A 133 -19.97 6.59 -24.35
N LEU A 134 -19.57 7.77 -24.81
CA LEU A 134 -18.40 8.49 -24.31
C LEU A 134 -18.85 9.76 -23.58
N THR A 135 -18.27 10.02 -22.42
CA THR A 135 -18.42 11.28 -21.69
C THR A 135 -17.05 11.85 -21.32
N PRO A 136 -16.86 13.18 -21.31
CA PRO A 136 -15.57 13.81 -21.08
C PRO A 136 -15.29 13.99 -19.57
N HIS A 137 -15.06 12.89 -18.85
CA HIS A 137 -14.71 12.87 -17.43
C HIS A 137 -15.71 13.66 -16.55
N LEU A 138 -16.99 13.34 -16.70
CA LEU A 138 -18.10 14.02 -16.05
C LEU A 138 -18.53 13.41 -14.72
N GLY A 139 -17.93 12.31 -14.27
CA GLY A 139 -18.35 11.58 -13.06
C GLY A 139 -18.49 12.43 -11.79
N ALA A 140 -17.69 13.49 -11.64
CA ALA A 140 -17.76 14.45 -10.53
C ALA A 140 -18.30 15.84 -10.91
N SER A 141 -18.71 16.03 -12.17
CA SER A 141 -19.17 17.31 -12.73
C SER A 141 -20.66 17.54 -12.45
N THR A 142 -21.07 17.41 -11.18
CA THR A 142 -22.44 17.66 -10.72
C THR A 142 -22.47 18.78 -9.69
N ARG A 143 -23.58 19.52 -9.64
CA ARG A 143 -23.73 20.65 -8.72
C ARG A 143 -23.60 20.20 -7.27
N GLU A 144 -24.20 19.08 -6.92
CA GLU A 144 -24.18 18.50 -5.58
C GLU A 144 -22.76 18.08 -5.18
N ALA A 145 -22.01 17.44 -6.09
CA ALA A 145 -20.62 17.08 -5.82
C ALA A 145 -19.74 18.32 -5.64
N GLN A 146 -19.88 19.32 -6.52
CA GLN A 146 -19.12 20.57 -6.42
C GLN A 146 -19.44 21.35 -5.14
N VAL A 147 -20.71 21.37 -4.72
CA VAL A 147 -21.11 21.96 -3.43
C VAL A 147 -20.50 21.19 -2.27
N GLY A 148 -20.56 19.85 -2.30
CA GLY A 148 -19.93 19.01 -1.27
C GLY A 148 -18.43 19.30 -1.13
N VAL A 149 -17.70 19.31 -2.25
CA VAL A 149 -16.27 19.64 -2.28
C VAL A 149 -16.03 21.07 -1.77
N ALA A 150 -16.82 22.06 -2.19
CA ALA A 150 -16.67 23.44 -1.74
C ALA A 150 -16.88 23.59 -0.24
N VAL A 151 -17.88 22.92 0.33
CA VAL A 151 -18.15 22.91 1.78
C VAL A 151 -17.01 22.24 2.54
N ASP A 152 -16.55 21.08 2.09
CA ASP A 152 -15.45 20.33 2.72
C ASP A 152 -14.16 21.17 2.74
N VAL A 153 -13.84 21.82 1.62
CA VAL A 153 -12.68 22.72 1.52
C VAL A 153 -12.84 23.96 2.39
N ALA A 154 -14.01 24.61 2.37
CA ALA A 154 -14.26 25.80 3.19
C ALA A 154 -14.17 25.48 4.69
N ALA A 155 -14.72 24.35 5.13
CA ALA A 155 -14.61 23.87 6.50
C ALA A 155 -13.14 23.59 6.87
N GLY A 156 -12.39 22.95 5.97
CA GLY A 156 -10.96 22.70 6.16
C GLY A 156 -10.13 23.98 6.28
N VAL A 157 -10.36 24.98 5.42
CA VAL A 157 -9.69 26.29 5.49
C VAL A 157 -10.05 27.02 6.79
N ALA A 158 -11.31 27.00 7.19
CA ALA A 158 -11.75 27.65 8.42
C ALA A 158 -11.12 27.01 9.66
N ALA A 159 -11.04 25.68 9.70
CA ALA A 159 -10.34 24.95 10.75
C ALA A 159 -8.84 25.29 10.77
N ALA A 160 -8.18 25.31 9.60
CA ALA A 160 -6.76 25.70 9.49
C ALA A 160 -6.49 27.09 10.07
N LEU A 161 -7.33 28.08 9.74
CA LEU A 161 -7.17 29.45 10.21
C LEU A 161 -7.41 29.61 11.72
N ARG A 162 -8.18 28.70 12.34
CA ARG A 162 -8.37 28.64 13.80
C ARG A 162 -7.30 27.81 14.52
N GLY A 163 -6.36 27.21 13.78
CA GLY A 163 -5.37 26.28 14.34
C GLY A 163 -5.97 24.93 14.74
N GLU A 164 -7.15 24.59 14.23
CA GLU A 164 -7.79 23.30 14.44
C GLU A 164 -7.25 22.25 13.45
N PRO A 165 -7.24 20.94 13.81
CA PRO A 165 -6.86 19.88 12.88
C PRO A 165 -7.78 19.84 11.66
N VAL A 166 -7.18 19.71 10.47
CA VAL A 166 -7.90 19.62 9.20
C VAL A 166 -7.81 18.19 8.70
N ALA A 167 -8.90 17.42 8.80
CA ALA A 167 -8.93 16.00 8.43
C ALA A 167 -8.63 15.71 6.94
N THR A 168 -8.77 16.72 6.08
CA THR A 168 -8.48 16.65 4.64
C THR A 168 -7.13 17.28 4.27
N ALA A 169 -6.37 17.80 5.25
CA ALA A 169 -5.10 18.40 4.95
C ALA A 169 -4.16 17.33 4.41
N VAL A 170 -3.64 17.60 3.22
CA VAL A 170 -2.62 16.77 2.58
C VAL A 170 -1.26 16.95 3.27
N ASN A 171 -1.13 17.94 4.17
CA ASN A 171 0.04 18.30 4.97
C ASN A 171 -0.38 18.73 6.41
N ALA A 172 0.05 18.01 7.46
CA ALA A 172 -0.58 17.94 8.80
C ALA A 172 -0.48 19.15 9.79
N SER A 173 -1.23 19.03 10.91
CA SER A 173 -1.51 19.93 12.07
C SER A 173 -0.40 20.87 12.60
N PRO A 174 -0.76 21.98 13.30
CA PRO A 174 0.20 22.92 13.87
C PRO A 174 0.94 22.31 15.08
N ILE A 175 2.21 21.97 14.86
CA ILE A 175 3.15 21.50 15.89
C ILE A 175 3.86 22.74 16.48
N THR A 176 3.98 22.83 17.82
CA THR A 176 4.73 23.94 18.44
C THR A 176 6.20 23.92 17.99
N LYS A 177 6.88 25.08 17.92
CA LYS A 177 8.29 25.14 17.51
C LYS A 177 9.21 24.27 18.39
N HIS A 178 8.93 24.23 19.69
CA HIS A 178 9.68 23.39 20.63
C HIS A 178 9.46 21.91 20.33
N THR A 179 8.20 21.45 20.26
CA THR A 179 7.85 20.07 19.90
C THR A 179 8.52 19.68 18.57
N LEU A 180 8.39 20.53 17.54
CA LEU A 180 8.95 20.28 16.22
C LEU A 180 10.47 20.13 16.25
N SER A 181 11.19 20.92 17.05
CA SER A 181 12.66 20.79 17.15
C SER A 181 13.11 19.44 17.70
N VAL A 182 12.32 18.82 18.58
CA VAL A 182 12.62 17.51 19.19
C VAL A 182 12.22 16.37 18.25
N ILE A 183 11.02 16.43 17.65
CA ILE A 183 10.50 15.30 16.86
C ILE A 183 10.94 15.33 15.39
N LYS A 184 11.31 16.50 14.83
CA LYS A 184 11.69 16.64 13.41
C LYS A 184 12.78 15.64 12.98
N PRO A 185 13.86 15.42 13.75
CA PRO A 185 14.89 14.45 13.37
C PRO A 185 14.38 13.00 13.28
N TYR A 186 13.29 12.65 13.97
CA TYR A 186 12.75 11.29 14.01
C TYR A 186 11.70 11.01 12.94
N PHE A 187 11.19 12.01 12.23
CA PHE A 187 10.08 11.84 11.28
C PHE A 187 10.41 10.83 10.17
N ASP A 188 11.54 11.02 9.49
CA ASP A 188 11.99 10.17 8.39
C ASP A 188 12.28 8.75 8.88
N LEU A 189 12.91 8.61 10.05
CA LEU A 189 13.11 7.32 10.71
C LEU A 189 11.78 6.59 10.98
N CYS A 190 10.81 7.28 11.61
CA CYS A 190 9.53 6.68 11.96
C CYS A 190 8.74 6.24 10.72
N GLU A 191 8.75 7.05 9.66
CA GLU A 191 8.11 6.68 8.40
C GLU A 191 8.73 5.45 7.75
N ARG A 192 10.08 5.41 7.68
CA ARG A 192 10.81 4.26 7.15
C ARG A 192 10.59 3.01 8.00
N MET A 193 10.54 3.14 9.32
CA MET A 193 10.21 2.02 10.21
C MET A 193 8.80 1.48 9.94
N GLY A 194 7.83 2.36 9.68
CA GLY A 194 6.50 1.96 9.24
C GLY A 194 6.53 1.15 7.94
N ASN A 195 7.26 1.66 6.95
CA ASN A 195 7.44 1.01 5.65
C ASN A 195 8.12 -0.37 5.79
N MET A 196 9.25 -0.43 6.49
CA MET A 196 9.91 -1.71 6.81
C MET A 196 8.97 -2.68 7.53
N GLY A 197 8.13 -2.14 8.41
CA GLY A 197 7.13 -2.88 9.15
C GLY A 197 6.16 -3.65 8.28
N ILE A 198 5.70 -3.08 7.16
CA ILE A 198 4.73 -3.77 6.29
C ILE A 198 5.37 -4.93 5.52
N TYR A 199 6.65 -4.83 5.15
CA TYR A 199 7.38 -5.93 4.49
C TYR A 199 7.76 -7.03 5.48
N LEU A 200 7.93 -6.71 6.76
CA LEU A 200 8.13 -7.71 7.81
C LEU A 200 6.82 -8.43 8.17
N ALA A 201 5.72 -7.67 8.22
CA ALA A 201 4.42 -8.17 8.63
C ALA A 201 3.92 -9.28 7.68
N GLU A 202 3.75 -10.47 8.23
CA GLU A 202 3.03 -11.55 7.57
C GLU A 202 1.59 -11.60 8.06
N GLY A 203 0.64 -11.70 7.15
CA GLY A 203 -0.77 -11.82 7.48
C GLY A 203 -1.47 -10.50 7.80
N ARG A 204 -2.62 -10.58 8.46
CA ARG A 204 -3.52 -9.45 8.73
C ARG A 204 -3.08 -8.70 9.98
N ILE A 205 -2.71 -7.43 9.83
CA ILE A 205 -2.35 -6.56 10.95
C ILE A 205 -3.60 -6.24 11.78
N SER A 206 -3.54 -6.54 13.07
CA SER A 206 -4.60 -6.24 14.05
C SER A 206 -4.25 -5.05 14.94
N GLN A 207 -2.96 -4.85 15.23
CA GLN A 207 -2.50 -3.78 16.12
C GLN A 207 -1.09 -3.28 15.74
N ILE A 208 -0.89 -1.96 15.83
CA ILE A 208 0.40 -1.29 15.70
C ILE A 208 0.68 -0.57 17.01
N THR A 209 1.77 -0.91 17.67
CA THR A 209 2.21 -0.27 18.92
C THR A 209 3.49 0.51 18.66
N VAL A 210 3.52 1.79 19.01
CA VAL A 210 4.74 2.60 18.95
C VAL A 210 5.15 3.01 20.36
N GLU A 211 6.30 2.53 20.79
CA GLU A 211 6.90 2.82 22.08
C GLU A 211 8.01 3.87 21.95
N TYR A 212 7.93 4.90 22.79
CA TYR A 212 8.89 5.99 22.86
C TYR A 212 9.61 5.97 24.21
N THR A 213 10.94 5.99 24.16
CA THR A 213 11.82 6.07 25.33
C THR A 213 12.60 7.38 25.35
N GLY A 214 13.25 7.69 26.48
CA GLY A 214 14.17 8.82 26.56
C GLY A 214 13.50 10.20 26.52
N GLU A 215 14.07 11.11 25.75
CA GLU A 215 13.59 12.50 25.67
C GLU A 215 12.22 12.64 24.98
N LEU A 216 11.87 11.68 24.10
CA LEU A 216 10.59 11.66 23.39
C LEU A 216 9.39 11.48 24.34
N ILE A 217 9.59 10.87 25.51
CA ILE A 217 8.54 10.72 26.55
C ILE A 217 7.99 12.09 26.99
N LYS A 218 8.83 13.13 26.99
CA LYS A 218 8.48 14.47 27.49
C LYS A 218 7.79 15.35 26.44
N THR A 219 7.60 14.84 25.23
CA THR A 219 7.10 15.60 24.07
C THR A 219 5.84 14.94 23.51
N GLU A 220 5.06 15.68 22.72
CA GLU A 220 3.96 15.14 21.94
C GLU A 220 4.51 14.30 20.77
N THR A 221 4.23 12.98 20.78
CA THR A 221 4.76 12.01 19.81
C THR A 221 3.70 11.52 18.82
N ALA A 222 2.45 11.93 18.96
CA ALA A 222 1.37 11.55 18.04
C ALA A 222 1.72 11.80 16.55
N PRO A 223 2.44 12.88 16.17
CA PRO A 223 2.88 13.04 14.78
C PRO A 223 3.88 11.97 14.30
N LEU A 224 4.76 11.48 15.19
CA LEU A 224 5.69 10.38 14.88
C LEU A 224 4.94 9.06 14.73
N THR A 225 3.96 8.80 15.60
CA THR A 225 3.10 7.60 15.51
C THR A 225 2.35 7.62 14.19
N THR A 226 1.87 8.80 13.79
CA THR A 226 1.21 8.99 12.51
C THR A 226 2.16 8.80 11.32
N ALA A 227 3.43 9.20 11.45
CA ALA A 227 4.46 8.92 10.44
C ALA A 227 4.70 7.40 10.27
N VAL A 228 4.76 6.64 11.36
CA VAL A 228 4.85 5.16 11.31
C VAL A 228 3.64 4.58 10.56
N VAL A 229 2.42 4.97 10.95
CA VAL A 229 1.19 4.46 10.32
C VAL A 229 1.13 4.86 8.84
N LYS A 230 1.48 6.10 8.49
CA LYS A 230 1.57 6.55 7.10
C LYS A 230 2.57 5.68 6.32
N GLY A 231 3.77 5.50 6.84
CA GLY A 231 4.82 4.70 6.19
C GLY A 231 4.41 3.25 5.98
N MET A 232 3.67 2.66 6.92
CA MET A 232 3.18 1.29 6.83
C MET A 232 2.03 1.13 5.83
N LEU A 233 1.14 2.13 5.75
CA LEU A 233 -0.04 2.07 4.90
C LEU A 233 0.23 2.53 3.45
N SER A 234 1.19 3.42 3.22
CA SER A 234 1.48 3.95 1.87
C SER A 234 1.79 2.85 0.84
N PRO A 235 2.63 1.85 1.12
CA PRO A 235 2.98 0.81 0.15
C PRO A 235 1.82 -0.11 -0.25
N ILE A 236 0.77 -0.19 0.58
CA ILE A 236 -0.35 -1.12 0.37
C ILE A 236 -1.65 -0.44 -0.06
N LEU A 237 -1.69 0.91 -0.07
CA LEU A 237 -2.90 1.69 -0.33
C LEU A 237 -2.76 2.63 -1.52
N GLN A 238 -3.83 2.72 -2.29
CA GLN A 238 -3.91 3.56 -3.50
C GLN A 238 -4.49 4.95 -3.23
N GLU A 239 -5.21 5.14 -2.11
CA GLU A 239 -5.55 6.46 -1.63
C GLU A 239 -4.26 7.13 -1.13
N THR A 240 -4.01 8.41 -1.48
CA THR A 240 -2.82 9.11 -1.00
C THR A 240 -2.84 9.14 0.53
N VAL A 241 -2.00 8.31 1.15
CA VAL A 241 -1.84 8.27 2.59
C VAL A 241 -0.95 9.43 2.98
N ASN A 242 -1.46 10.28 3.86
CA ASN A 242 -0.76 11.44 4.39
C ASN A 242 -0.83 11.41 5.92
N TYR A 243 -0.12 12.34 6.56
CA TYR A 243 -0.03 12.41 8.02
C TYR A 243 -1.34 12.84 8.72
N VAL A 244 -2.45 12.95 7.99
CA VAL A 244 -3.75 13.35 8.53
C VAL A 244 -4.76 12.22 8.38
N ASN A 245 -4.85 11.62 7.19
CA ASN A 245 -5.79 10.54 6.95
C ASN A 245 -5.28 9.17 7.44
N ALA A 246 -3.97 8.99 7.64
CA ALA A 246 -3.39 7.71 8.03
C ALA A 246 -4.05 7.06 9.27
N PRO A 247 -4.30 7.77 10.39
CA PRO A 247 -4.96 7.17 11.55
C PRO A 247 -6.40 6.72 11.24
N GLY A 248 -7.19 7.55 10.56
CA GLY A 248 -8.57 7.20 10.20
C GLY A 248 -8.65 6.07 9.17
N ILE A 249 -7.66 5.98 8.29
CA ILE A 249 -7.50 4.88 7.34
C ILE A 249 -7.23 3.56 8.09
N ALA A 250 -6.38 3.58 9.10
CA ALA A 250 -6.08 2.41 9.93
C ALA A 250 -7.29 1.97 10.76
N GLU A 251 -8.01 2.93 11.37
CA GLU A 251 -9.22 2.68 12.15
C GLU A 251 -10.33 2.03 11.31
N ARG A 252 -10.58 2.54 10.09
CA ARG A 252 -11.53 1.92 9.14
C ARG A 252 -11.15 0.50 8.72
N ARG A 253 -9.87 0.13 8.89
CA ARG A 253 -9.33 -1.21 8.61
C ARG A 253 -9.22 -2.06 9.87
N HIS A 254 -9.78 -1.59 10.99
CA HIS A 254 -9.78 -2.30 12.28
C HIS A 254 -8.38 -2.56 12.83
N MET A 255 -7.41 -1.68 12.52
CA MET A 255 -6.08 -1.70 13.12
C MET A 255 -6.09 -0.86 14.40
N ASP A 256 -5.82 -1.48 15.54
CA ASP A 256 -5.67 -0.77 16.81
C ASP A 256 -4.29 -0.08 16.85
N ILE A 257 -4.26 1.25 17.03
CA ILE A 257 -3.02 2.01 17.12
C ILE A 257 -2.78 2.37 18.59
N ARG A 258 -1.68 1.88 19.16
CA ARG A 258 -1.29 2.18 20.53
C ARG A 258 0.00 2.97 20.59
N GLU A 259 -0.02 4.01 21.40
CA GLU A 259 1.17 4.78 21.77
C GLU A 259 1.55 4.43 23.21
N ILE A 260 2.82 4.06 23.42
CA ILE A 260 3.39 3.80 24.74
C ILE A 260 4.52 4.80 24.98
N LYS A 261 4.43 5.54 26.08
CA LYS A 261 5.53 6.40 26.56
C LYS A 261 6.01 5.86 27.89
N GLY A 262 7.25 5.40 27.93
CA GLY A 262 7.80 4.81 29.14
C GLY A 262 8.89 3.81 28.84
N GLY A 263 9.33 3.11 29.89
CA GLY A 263 10.42 2.14 29.78
C GLY A 263 11.81 2.76 29.75
N LYS A 264 12.81 1.88 29.65
CA LYS A 264 14.22 2.22 29.42
C LYS A 264 14.73 1.22 28.41
N ASP A 265 15.31 1.69 27.31
CA ASP A 265 16.13 0.80 26.49
C ASP A 265 17.49 0.61 27.19
N PRO A 266 17.98 -0.63 27.34
CA PRO A 266 19.22 -0.90 28.06
C PRO A 266 20.48 -0.37 27.36
N TYR A 267 20.42 -0.05 26.06
CA TYR A 267 21.56 0.38 25.26
C TYR A 267 21.49 1.84 24.82
N PHE A 268 20.28 2.37 24.63
CA PHE A 268 20.09 3.70 24.04
C PHE A 268 19.31 4.64 24.95
N SER A 269 19.73 5.90 25.00
CA SER A 269 19.08 6.94 25.80
C SER A 269 17.69 7.30 25.28
N THR A 270 17.54 7.39 23.95
CA THR A 270 16.29 7.66 23.24
C THR A 270 16.16 6.66 22.09
N ALA A 271 15.06 5.91 22.08
CA ALA A 271 14.72 4.95 21.04
C ALA A 271 13.23 4.98 20.73
N VAL A 272 12.90 4.66 19.48
CA VAL A 272 11.54 4.38 19.01
C VAL A 272 11.45 2.89 18.69
N THR A 273 10.47 2.19 19.26
CA THR A 273 10.19 0.79 18.93
C THR A 273 8.80 0.67 18.33
N VAL A 274 8.72 0.10 17.13
CA VAL A 274 7.46 -0.20 16.45
C VAL A 274 7.22 -1.71 16.56
N THR A 275 6.08 -2.09 17.13
CA THR A 275 5.64 -3.48 17.27
C THR A 275 4.37 -3.68 16.46
N ILE A 276 4.35 -4.72 15.63
CA ILE A 276 3.26 -5.01 14.70
C ILE A 276 2.72 -6.39 15.06
N HIS A 277 1.45 -6.44 15.43
CA HIS A 277 0.76 -7.69 15.72
C HIS A 277 -0.09 -8.09 14.51
N THR A 278 0.09 -9.32 14.06
CA THR A 278 -0.68 -9.92 12.98
C THR A 278 -1.34 -11.20 13.46
N ASP A 279 -2.16 -11.82 12.61
CA ASP A 279 -2.70 -13.16 12.85
C ASP A 279 -1.66 -14.29 12.68
N GLN A 280 -0.47 -13.99 12.16
CA GLN A 280 0.64 -14.94 11.98
C GLN A 280 1.79 -14.76 12.98
N GLY A 281 1.85 -13.63 13.70
CA GLY A 281 2.94 -13.40 14.63
C GLY A 281 3.04 -11.96 15.11
N THR A 282 4.19 -11.63 15.70
CA THR A 282 4.50 -10.26 16.12
C THR A 282 5.90 -9.92 15.66
N HIS A 283 6.03 -8.75 15.02
CA HIS A 283 7.31 -8.22 14.57
C HIS A 283 7.65 -6.93 15.30
N THR A 284 8.94 -6.69 15.54
CA THR A 284 9.44 -5.52 16.26
C THR A 284 10.61 -4.88 15.53
N ILE A 285 10.62 -3.55 15.44
CA ILE A 285 11.72 -2.77 14.89
C ILE A 285 12.08 -1.68 15.89
N THR A 286 13.35 -1.57 16.28
CA THR A 286 13.84 -0.47 17.11
C THR A 286 14.79 0.42 16.30
N GLY A 287 14.49 1.71 16.28
CA GLY A 287 15.28 2.75 15.65
C GLY A 287 15.76 3.81 16.63
N VAL A 288 16.92 4.39 16.35
CA VAL A 288 17.54 5.47 17.14
C VAL A 288 18.15 6.52 16.21
N LEU A 289 18.50 7.68 16.79
CA LEU A 289 19.31 8.69 16.13
C LEU A 289 20.69 8.76 16.78
N PHE A 290 21.73 8.43 16.02
CA PHE A 290 23.12 8.67 16.44
C PHE A 290 23.42 10.17 16.30
N ASP A 291 24.04 10.74 17.34
CA ASP A 291 24.29 12.19 17.48
C ASP A 291 23.03 13.06 17.24
N GLY A 292 21.84 12.50 17.51
CA GLY A 292 20.55 13.16 17.29
C GLY A 292 20.21 13.46 15.82
N LYS A 293 20.95 12.92 14.86
CA LYS A 293 20.77 13.23 13.43
C LYS A 293 20.79 12.01 12.51
N GLU A 294 21.60 11.00 12.82
CA GLU A 294 21.82 9.88 11.92
C GLU A 294 20.90 8.71 12.29
N ALA A 295 19.90 8.45 11.43
CA ALA A 295 18.93 7.39 11.63
C ALA A 295 19.56 6.00 11.49
N ARG A 296 19.39 5.16 12.51
CA ARG A 296 19.85 3.77 12.53
C ARG A 296 18.76 2.84 13.06
N ILE A 297 18.53 1.74 12.35
CA ILE A 297 17.81 0.58 12.86
C ILE A 297 18.81 -0.25 13.64
N VAL A 298 18.51 -0.45 14.93
CA VAL A 298 19.42 -1.12 15.87
C VAL A 298 18.93 -2.49 16.30
N ARG A 299 17.65 -2.79 16.06
CA ARG A 299 17.05 -4.09 16.38
C ARG A 299 15.89 -4.43 15.46
N ILE A 300 15.80 -5.68 15.02
CA ILE A 300 14.66 -6.24 14.30
C ILE A 300 14.36 -7.61 14.93
N ASP A 301 13.13 -7.86 15.40
CA ASP A 301 12.70 -9.12 16.02
C ASP A 301 13.65 -9.65 17.12
N GLY A 302 14.19 -8.72 17.91
CA GLY A 302 15.18 -9.04 18.96
C GLY A 302 16.63 -9.14 18.47
N TYR A 303 16.86 -9.24 17.16
CA TYR A 303 18.20 -9.31 16.56
C TYR A 303 18.86 -7.94 16.53
N ARG A 304 20.10 -7.85 17.03
CA ARG A 304 20.88 -6.62 16.95
C ARG A 304 21.40 -6.44 15.54
N VAL A 305 21.16 -5.24 15.01
CA VAL A 305 21.66 -4.80 13.72
C VAL A 305 22.14 -3.36 13.87
N ASP A 306 22.86 -2.83 12.88
CA ASP A 306 23.15 -1.40 12.74
C ASP A 306 23.09 -1.08 11.26
N LEU A 307 21.91 -0.61 10.86
CA LEU A 307 21.54 -0.38 9.47
C LEU A 307 21.00 1.04 9.32
N THR A 308 21.48 1.77 8.33
CA THR A 308 20.85 3.02 7.90
C THR A 308 19.58 2.67 7.10
N PRO A 309 18.36 3.05 7.51
CA PRO A 309 17.13 2.60 6.86
C PRO A 309 16.90 3.22 5.47
N LYS A 310 17.72 2.89 4.47
CA LYS A 310 17.70 3.48 3.12
C LYS A 310 17.83 2.41 2.05
N GLY A 311 17.10 2.57 0.95
CA GLY A 311 17.12 1.61 -0.16
C GLY A 311 16.50 0.27 0.21
N TYR A 312 17.21 -0.82 -0.10
CA TYR A 312 16.72 -2.18 -0.03
C TYR A 312 17.49 -2.99 1.01
N PHE A 313 16.77 -3.80 1.79
CA PHE A 313 17.35 -4.74 2.73
C PHE A 313 16.94 -6.17 2.41
N LEU A 314 17.90 -7.08 2.55
CA LEU A 314 17.65 -8.50 2.58
C LEU A 314 17.81 -9.00 4.01
N LEU A 315 16.77 -9.60 4.57
CA LEU A 315 16.86 -10.39 5.79
C LEU A 315 16.86 -11.86 5.43
N ALA A 316 17.87 -12.58 5.90
CA ALA A 316 18.07 -14.00 5.64
C ALA A 316 18.44 -14.74 6.93
N PRO A 317 17.45 -15.21 7.71
CA PRO A 317 17.71 -16.17 8.77
C PRO A 317 18.31 -17.46 8.19
N HIS A 318 19.35 -17.99 8.81
CA HIS A 318 20.11 -19.12 8.33
C HIS A 318 20.71 -19.94 9.46
N GLU A 319 21.05 -21.19 9.16
CA GLU A 319 21.80 -22.06 10.06
C GLU A 319 23.24 -21.54 10.24
N ASP A 320 23.78 -21.61 11.45
CA ASP A 320 25.16 -21.22 11.74
C ASP A 320 26.16 -22.27 11.22
N LYS A 321 26.42 -22.22 9.91
CA LYS A 321 27.31 -23.13 9.20
C LYS A 321 28.34 -22.38 8.35
N PRO A 322 29.57 -22.91 8.18
CA PRO A 322 30.57 -22.32 7.31
C PRO A 322 30.06 -22.10 5.89
N GLY A 323 30.37 -20.93 5.32
CA GLY A 323 30.10 -20.62 3.90
C GLY A 323 28.73 -20.02 3.59
N MET A 324 27.85 -19.80 4.57
CA MET A 324 26.53 -19.19 4.34
C MET A 324 26.61 -17.77 3.77
N ILE A 325 27.44 -16.93 4.39
CA ILE A 325 27.67 -15.55 3.95
C ILE A 325 28.26 -15.50 2.54
N GLY A 326 29.24 -16.37 2.26
CA GLY A 326 29.92 -16.41 0.96
C GLY A 326 28.98 -16.77 -0.18
N GLN A 327 28.10 -17.76 0.02
CA GLN A 327 27.12 -18.16 -0.99
C GLN A 327 26.14 -17.03 -1.34
N MET A 328 25.63 -16.32 -0.33
CA MET A 328 24.75 -15.16 -0.51
C MET A 328 25.46 -14.04 -1.29
N ALA A 329 26.69 -13.69 -0.89
CA ALA A 329 27.47 -12.64 -1.53
C ALA A 329 27.82 -12.97 -3.00
N THR A 330 28.16 -14.22 -3.29
CA THR A 330 28.46 -14.67 -4.66
C THR A 330 27.26 -14.51 -5.58
N ILE A 331 26.09 -14.98 -5.17
CA ILE A 331 24.87 -14.91 -6.02
C ILE A 331 24.48 -13.44 -6.29
N LEU A 332 24.54 -12.59 -5.26
CA LEU A 332 24.28 -11.16 -5.42
C LEU A 332 25.30 -10.49 -6.35
N GLY A 333 26.58 -10.85 -6.22
CA GLY A 333 27.66 -10.35 -7.07
C GLY A 333 27.53 -10.78 -8.52
N GLU A 334 27.19 -12.03 -8.79
CA GLU A 334 26.93 -12.56 -10.14
C GLU A 334 25.72 -11.88 -10.81
N ALA A 335 24.73 -11.47 -10.02
CA ALA A 335 23.60 -10.67 -10.48
C ALA A 335 23.93 -9.17 -10.65
N GLY A 336 25.16 -8.75 -10.34
CA GLY A 336 25.59 -7.36 -10.39
C GLY A 336 24.84 -6.47 -9.39
N ILE A 337 24.49 -6.99 -8.21
CA ILE A 337 23.84 -6.27 -7.12
C ILE A 337 24.91 -5.91 -6.08
N ASN A 338 25.16 -4.62 -5.87
CA ASN A 338 26.13 -4.17 -4.89
C ASN A 338 25.61 -4.27 -3.46
N ILE A 339 26.49 -4.67 -2.54
CA ILE A 339 26.22 -4.75 -1.09
C ILE A 339 26.81 -3.51 -0.43
N ASN A 340 25.94 -2.65 0.09
CA ASN A 340 26.32 -1.40 0.74
C ASN A 340 26.66 -1.59 2.23
N GLY A 341 26.23 -2.69 2.82
CA GLY A 341 26.47 -3.04 4.19
C GLY A 341 25.95 -4.45 4.47
N MET A 342 26.62 -5.16 5.36
CA MET A 342 26.20 -6.50 5.76
C MET A 342 26.45 -6.66 7.25
N GLN A 343 25.46 -7.16 7.96
CA GLN A 343 25.57 -7.54 9.35
C GLN A 343 25.07 -8.96 9.56
N VAL A 344 25.71 -9.66 10.49
CA VAL A 344 25.29 -10.97 10.96
C VAL A 344 25.13 -10.90 12.45
N GLY A 345 23.91 -11.14 12.90
CA GLY A 345 23.56 -11.23 14.32
C GLY A 345 23.21 -12.67 14.69
N GLN A 346 23.57 -13.08 15.90
CA GLN A 346 23.01 -14.31 16.46
C GLN A 346 21.51 -14.13 16.71
N THR A 347 20.74 -15.17 16.40
CA THR A 347 19.31 -15.15 16.72
C THR A 347 19.07 -15.56 18.17
N THR A 348 17.82 -15.48 18.62
CA THR A 348 17.38 -16.06 19.90
C THR A 348 17.32 -17.59 19.87
N THR A 349 17.42 -18.19 18.67
CA THR A 349 17.33 -19.64 18.46
C THR A 349 18.74 -20.21 18.28
N GLU A 350 19.13 -21.12 19.17
CA GLU A 350 20.46 -21.73 19.15
C GLU A 350 20.76 -22.39 17.79
N GLY A 351 21.97 -22.14 17.27
CA GLY A 351 22.41 -22.69 15.98
C GLY A 351 21.87 -21.95 14.75
N THR A 352 21.21 -20.80 14.92
CA THR A 352 20.76 -19.96 13.80
C THR A 352 21.20 -18.50 13.93
N ASN A 353 21.54 -17.90 12.80
CA ASN A 353 21.99 -16.52 12.65
C ASN A 353 21.05 -15.75 11.71
N MET A 354 21.05 -14.43 11.79
CA MET A 354 20.33 -13.54 10.90
C MET A 354 21.33 -12.72 10.09
N MET A 355 21.30 -12.86 8.77
CA MET A 355 21.99 -11.95 7.86
C MET A 355 21.06 -10.77 7.53
N ALA A 356 21.53 -9.55 7.73
CA ALA A 356 20.89 -8.34 7.23
C ALA A 356 21.83 -7.65 6.23
N VAL A 357 21.40 -7.56 4.97
CA VAL A 357 22.21 -7.07 3.86
C VAL A 357 21.57 -5.82 3.27
N ALA A 358 22.28 -4.71 3.28
CA ALA A 358 21.88 -3.47 2.60
C ALA A 358 22.31 -3.54 1.13
N LEU A 359 21.38 -3.27 0.23
CA LEU A 359 21.57 -3.41 -1.22
C LEU A 359 21.36 -2.06 -1.92
N GLU A 360 22.04 -1.90 -3.06
CA GLU A 360 21.90 -0.70 -3.90
C GLU A 360 20.57 -0.65 -4.65
N LYS A 361 20.09 -1.81 -5.10
CA LYS A 361 18.89 -1.95 -5.94
C LYS A 361 18.09 -3.18 -5.52
N ASP A 362 16.85 -3.24 -6.00
CA ASP A 362 15.96 -4.37 -5.73
C ASP A 362 16.49 -5.69 -6.31
N ILE A 363 15.99 -6.81 -5.78
CA ILE A 363 16.41 -8.16 -6.20
C ILE A 363 15.41 -8.71 -7.22
N PRO A 364 15.84 -8.99 -8.47
CA PRO A 364 15.00 -9.68 -9.44
C PRO A 364 14.53 -11.06 -8.95
N ASN A 365 13.32 -11.47 -9.34
CA ASN A 365 12.70 -12.71 -8.87
C ASN A 365 13.55 -13.97 -9.11
N ASP A 366 14.27 -14.05 -10.23
CA ASP A 366 15.14 -15.19 -10.54
C ASP A 366 16.34 -15.27 -9.58
N VAL A 367 16.89 -14.12 -9.16
CA VAL A 367 17.94 -14.04 -8.16
C VAL A 367 17.38 -14.41 -6.79
N LEU A 368 16.20 -13.91 -6.42
CA LEU A 368 15.55 -14.23 -5.15
C LEU A 368 15.31 -15.75 -5.00
N LEU A 369 14.87 -16.42 -6.08
CA LEU A 369 14.70 -17.87 -6.10
C LEU A 369 16.02 -18.62 -5.89
N LYS A 370 17.12 -18.16 -6.51
CA LYS A 370 18.46 -18.72 -6.28
C LYS A 370 18.89 -18.57 -4.83
N LEU A 371 18.69 -17.39 -4.24
CA LEU A 371 19.03 -17.16 -2.84
C LEU A 371 18.23 -18.09 -1.91
N LYS A 372 16.92 -18.24 -2.16
CA LYS A 372 16.06 -19.16 -1.39
C LYS A 372 16.44 -20.63 -1.54
N SER A 373 17.15 -21.00 -2.61
CA SER A 373 17.61 -22.37 -2.86
C SER A 373 18.91 -22.73 -2.13
N ILE A 374 19.60 -21.77 -1.50
CA ILE A 374 20.80 -22.04 -0.71
C ILE A 374 20.43 -22.93 0.48
N HIS A 375 21.04 -24.12 0.55
CA HIS A 375 20.85 -25.03 1.67
C HIS A 375 21.32 -24.39 2.98
N GLY A 376 20.41 -24.27 3.95
CA GLY A 376 20.68 -23.65 5.25
C GLY A 376 20.12 -22.22 5.40
N ILE A 377 19.60 -21.61 4.33
CA ILE A 377 18.75 -20.42 4.44
C ILE A 377 17.33 -20.87 4.84
N LEU A 378 16.78 -20.26 5.88
CA LEU A 378 15.48 -20.64 6.46
C LEU A 378 14.35 -19.81 5.85
N ASP A 379 14.61 -18.54 5.58
CA ASP A 379 13.68 -17.62 4.92
C ASP A 379 14.47 -16.48 4.26
N ILE A 380 13.84 -15.77 3.32
CA ILE A 380 14.36 -14.54 2.72
C ILE A 380 13.25 -13.52 2.58
N LYS A 381 13.44 -12.36 3.22
CA LYS A 381 12.59 -11.18 3.07
C LYS A 381 13.37 -10.03 2.44
N VAL A 382 12.80 -9.46 1.38
CA VAL A 382 13.27 -8.20 0.80
C VAL A 382 12.41 -7.09 1.38
N ILE A 383 13.04 -6.09 1.98
CA ILE A 383 12.40 -4.97 2.66
C ILE A 383 12.78 -3.71 1.93
N HIS A 384 11.78 -2.90 1.57
CA HIS A 384 12.01 -1.59 0.99
C HIS A 384 11.85 -0.55 2.10
N CYS A 385 12.90 0.24 2.35
CA CYS A 385 12.84 1.24 3.43
C CYS A 385 12.09 2.52 3.02
N GLU A 386 12.01 2.80 1.72
CA GLU A 386 11.44 4.01 1.14
C GLU A 386 10.32 3.63 0.17
N HIS A 387 9.25 4.41 0.16
CA HIS A 387 8.20 4.31 -0.86
C HIS A 387 8.51 5.39 -1.90
N GLN A 388 8.62 5.02 -3.18
CA GLN A 388 8.92 5.95 -4.27
C GLN A 388 7.72 6.81 -4.65
#